data_AF-A0A353ECX6-F1
#
_entry.id   AF-A0A353ECX6-F1
#
_cell.length_a   1.000
_cell.length_b   1.000
_cell.length_c   1.000
_cell.angle_alpha   90.00
_cell.angle_beta   90.00
_cell.angle_gamma   90.00
#
_symmetry.space_group_name_H-M   'P 1'
#
loop_
_entity.id
_entity.type
_entity.pdbx_description
1 polymer ?
#
loop_
_entity_poly.entity_id
_entity_poly.type
_entity_poly.pdbx_seq_one_letter_code
_entity_poly.pdbx_strand_id
1 'polypeptide(L)'
;MNIDDHSQVIALRDGGHMHRVCAAQGVSEMQPQLSMRSRGMSQSSSSKITVGQMSDQIPLEAQLDIWVKAVKSKTERQVRARVINIMNLSGAKLVNNHIKINADLDLQDIARLTSLPDNLHVKGNLILRNCEDLKSLPKNLIVDGDLILNGCKSLKKIPQNTIVKGDLDATNSISLDDIASDLSVGRDLYLSGCRALGHVPALPNVRGDIDLTYCTNLQQLGLGFVCKGNLDLDGCHSLIELPDGLIVNGHLYLEQCTALAFLPQQMTLGGYLDITGCTSITELPAWVLQLGPMRSSDNSRGVSLERNVVLTASGLPESLIEQLVDHHAPGLNFIVDLDASQELFQNKIQTRVGHEAEDLLKALRTVPYAPVV
;
A
#
# COMPACT_ATOMS: atom_id res chain seq x y z
N MET A 1 42.18 14.49 41.84
CA MET A 1 42.15 14.14 40.40
C MET A 1 40.77 13.59 40.12
N ASN A 2 39.85 14.47 39.72
CA ASN A 2 38.53 14.09 39.24
C ASN A 2 38.69 13.62 37.80
N ILE A 3 38.11 12.46 37.49
CA ILE A 3 37.77 12.07 36.14
C ILE A 3 36.25 12.09 36.14
N ASP A 4 35.68 13.13 35.52
CA ASP A 4 34.25 13.26 35.31
C ASP A 4 33.84 12.35 34.15
N ASP A 5 32.99 11.38 34.48
CA ASP A 5 32.36 10.44 33.55
C ASP A 5 31.11 11.14 32.97
N HIS A 6 31.26 11.78 31.81
CA HIS A 6 30.14 12.39 31.09
C HIS A 6 29.48 11.37 30.16
N SER A 7 28.80 10.37 30.75
CA SER A 7 27.71 9.68 30.07
C SER A 7 26.50 10.61 30.05
N GLN A 8 26.36 11.40 28.98
CA GLN A 8 25.13 12.16 28.73
C GLN A 8 23.99 11.17 28.46
N VAL A 9 23.05 11.13 29.38
CA VAL A 9 21.81 10.37 29.28
C VAL A 9 20.94 11.09 28.24
N ILE A 10 20.85 10.53 27.03
CA ILE A 10 19.78 10.87 26.09
C ILE A 10 18.48 10.49 26.81
N ALA A 11 17.63 11.47 27.07
CA ALA A 11 16.39 11.28 27.82
C ALA A 11 15.42 10.42 27.01
N LEU A 12 15.49 9.10 27.20
CA LEU A 12 14.50 8.15 26.71
C LEU A 12 13.32 8.13 27.67
N ARG A 13 12.11 8.28 27.13
CA ARG A 13 10.89 8.20 27.93
C ARG A 13 10.45 6.75 28.05
N ASP A 14 10.78 6.11 29.18
CA ASP A 14 10.05 4.94 29.67
C ASP A 14 8.80 5.43 30.41
N GLY A 15 7.62 5.27 29.81
CA GLY A 15 6.38 5.80 30.37
C GLY A 15 5.16 5.01 29.96
N GLY A 16 4.78 4.05 30.81
CA GLY A 16 3.60 3.21 30.63
C GLY A 16 2.31 4.00 30.40
N HIS A 17 1.52 3.52 29.45
CA HIS A 17 0.09 3.78 29.38
C HIS A 17 -0.64 2.44 29.46
N MET A 18 -1.28 2.17 30.60
CA MET A 18 -2.25 1.09 30.72
C MET A 18 -3.49 1.44 29.90
N HIS A 19 -3.63 0.85 28.72
CA HIS A 19 -4.94 0.73 28.09
C HIS A 19 -5.76 -0.31 28.84
N ARG A 20 -6.87 0.14 29.44
CA ARG A 20 -7.92 -0.72 30.00
C ARG A 20 -8.50 -1.59 28.89
N VAL A 21 -8.12 -2.86 28.89
CA VAL A 21 -8.82 -3.92 28.15
C VAL A 21 -10.06 -4.30 28.95
N CYS A 22 -11.24 -3.87 28.49
CA CYS A 22 -12.51 -4.42 28.98
C CYS A 22 -12.64 -5.87 28.45
N ALA A 23 -12.33 -6.84 29.31
CA ALA A 23 -12.69 -8.23 29.12
C ALA A 23 -14.18 -8.42 29.47
N ALA A 24 -14.96 -8.92 28.52
CA ALA A 24 -16.26 -9.52 28.81
C ALA A 24 -16.15 -11.02 28.49
N GLN A 25 -15.93 -11.82 29.53
CA GLN A 25 -16.08 -13.27 29.49
C GLN A 25 -17.55 -13.65 29.72
N GLY A 26 -18.04 -14.54 28.86
CA GLY A 26 -18.82 -15.72 29.22
C GLY A 26 -20.28 -15.55 29.60
N VAL A 27 -21.17 -16.25 28.88
CA VAL A 27 -22.04 -17.26 29.50
C VAL A 27 -22.32 -18.38 28.49
N SER A 28 -22.08 -19.62 28.94
CA SER A 28 -22.49 -20.89 28.35
C SER A 28 -23.99 -21.10 28.62
N GLU A 29 -24.76 -21.75 27.73
CA GLU A 29 -25.72 -22.80 28.14
C GLU A 29 -26.41 -23.53 26.98
N MET A 30 -26.26 -24.87 27.03
CA MET A 30 -27.24 -25.95 26.83
C MET A 30 -28.04 -26.10 25.51
N GLN A 31 -27.70 -27.19 24.80
CA GLN A 31 -28.62 -27.99 23.99
C GLN A 31 -29.61 -28.78 24.86
N PRO A 32 -30.75 -29.19 24.30
CA PRO A 32 -31.32 -30.50 24.60
C PRO A 32 -31.42 -31.39 23.36
N GLN A 33 -30.92 -32.62 23.54
CA GLN A 33 -31.19 -33.79 22.71
C GLN A 33 -32.65 -34.23 22.85
N LEU A 34 -33.29 -34.59 21.74
CA LEU A 34 -34.46 -35.47 21.74
C LEU A 34 -34.24 -36.61 20.75
N SER A 35 -34.04 -37.79 21.33
CA SER A 35 -34.05 -39.07 20.63
C SER A 35 -35.49 -39.54 20.41
N MET A 36 -35.83 -40.02 19.22
CA MET A 36 -36.80 -41.09 19.08
C MET A 36 -36.38 -42.06 17.97
N ARG A 37 -36.23 -43.32 18.38
CA ARG A 37 -36.12 -44.50 17.52
C ARG A 37 -37.50 -44.87 16.98
N SER A 38 -37.59 -45.26 15.72
CA SER A 38 -38.44 -46.38 15.32
C SER A 38 -37.84 -47.10 14.11
N ARG A 39 -37.83 -48.44 14.23
CA ARG A 39 -37.37 -49.43 13.25
C ARG A 39 -38.47 -49.69 12.20
N GLY A 40 -38.08 -50.00 10.97
CA GLY A 40 -38.96 -50.58 9.95
C GLY A 40 -38.15 -51.15 8.78
N MET A 41 -38.41 -52.39 8.40
CA MET A 41 -37.56 -53.26 7.57
C MET A 41 -37.89 -53.20 6.06
N SER A 42 -36.83 -53.32 5.26
CA SER A 42 -36.62 -54.23 4.10
C SER A 42 -37.39 -54.13 2.76
N GLN A 43 -36.56 -54.23 1.70
CA GLN A 43 -36.70 -54.90 0.39
C GLN A 43 -37.06 -54.11 -0.88
N SER A 44 -36.06 -54.12 -1.79
CA SER A 44 -36.07 -54.26 -3.25
C SER A 44 -36.99 -53.38 -4.12
N SER A 45 -36.38 -52.62 -5.05
CA SER A 45 -36.32 -52.98 -6.48
C SER A 45 -35.79 -51.82 -7.34
N SER A 46 -34.75 -52.11 -8.13
CA SER A 46 -34.42 -51.56 -9.46
C SER A 46 -35.11 -50.25 -9.91
N SER A 47 -34.35 -49.16 -9.96
CA SER A 47 -34.27 -48.30 -11.16
C SER A 47 -32.96 -47.50 -11.15
N LYS A 48 -32.04 -47.81 -12.07
CA LYS A 48 -30.95 -46.90 -12.42
C LYS A 48 -31.57 -45.69 -13.14
N ILE A 49 -31.90 -44.66 -12.40
CA ILE A 49 -32.10 -43.32 -12.97
C ILE A 49 -30.75 -42.65 -12.87
N THR A 50 -30.03 -42.62 -13.99
CA THR A 50 -28.90 -41.71 -14.17
C THR A 50 -29.48 -40.30 -14.18
N VAL A 51 -29.61 -39.68 -13.00
CA VAL A 51 -29.84 -38.24 -12.91
C VAL A 51 -28.54 -37.61 -13.38
N GLY A 52 -28.49 -37.28 -14.67
CA GLY A 52 -27.50 -36.34 -15.17
C GLY A 52 -27.61 -35.09 -14.32
N GLN A 53 -26.51 -34.69 -13.69
CA GLN A 53 -26.38 -33.40 -13.04
C GLN A 53 -26.48 -32.33 -14.13
N MET A 54 -27.70 -31.96 -14.52
CA MET A 54 -27.95 -30.69 -15.18
C MET A 54 -27.74 -29.63 -14.10
N SER A 55 -26.57 -29.02 -14.11
CA SER A 55 -26.28 -27.91 -13.21
C SER A 55 -27.24 -26.76 -13.52
N ASP A 56 -27.98 -26.29 -12.51
CA ASP A 56 -28.86 -25.10 -12.53
C ASP A 56 -28.09 -23.77 -12.75
N GLN A 57 -27.01 -23.79 -13.52
CA GLN A 57 -26.18 -22.61 -13.78
C GLN A 57 -26.81 -21.77 -14.88
N ILE A 58 -27.06 -20.49 -14.56
CA ILE A 58 -27.48 -19.47 -15.53
C ILE A 58 -26.39 -19.38 -16.61
N PRO A 59 -26.71 -19.56 -17.90
CA PRO A 59 -25.73 -19.46 -18.99
C PRO A 59 -25.01 -18.11 -19.02
N LEU A 60 -23.79 -18.07 -19.56
CA LEU A 60 -22.96 -16.86 -19.63
C LEU A 60 -23.72 -15.67 -20.22
N GLU A 61 -24.41 -15.89 -21.34
CA GLU A 61 -25.14 -14.86 -22.08
C GLU A 61 -26.25 -14.25 -21.22
N ALA A 62 -26.95 -15.09 -20.44
CA ALA A 62 -28.00 -14.63 -19.53
C ALA A 62 -27.43 -13.84 -18.35
N GLN A 63 -26.27 -14.24 -17.80
CA GLN A 63 -25.60 -13.46 -16.74
C GLN A 63 -25.16 -12.07 -17.22
N LEU A 64 -24.55 -12.02 -18.42
CA LEU A 64 -24.12 -10.76 -19.03
C LEU A 64 -25.30 -9.86 -19.40
N ASP A 65 -26.42 -10.44 -19.87
CA ASP A 65 -27.65 -9.70 -20.15
C ASP A 65 -28.28 -9.12 -18.88
N ILE A 66 -28.30 -9.86 -17.77
CA ILE A 66 -28.71 -9.35 -16.45
C ILE A 66 -27.83 -8.14 -16.06
N TRP A 67 -26.50 -8.26 -16.20
CA TRP A 67 -25.57 -7.17 -15.91
C TRP A 67 -25.82 -5.93 -16.77
N VAL A 68 -26.09 -6.07 -18.07
CA VAL A 68 -26.45 -4.94 -18.93
C VAL A 68 -27.77 -4.31 -18.47
N LYS A 69 -28.78 -5.11 -18.17
CA LYS A 69 -30.12 -4.63 -17.79
C LYS A 69 -30.19 -4.02 -16.39
N ALA A 70 -29.20 -4.28 -15.54
CA ALA A 70 -29.13 -3.73 -14.18
C ALA A 70 -29.06 -2.19 -14.14
N VAL A 71 -28.66 -1.53 -15.23
CA VAL A 71 -28.56 -0.07 -15.30
C VAL A 71 -29.70 0.58 -16.08
N LYS A 72 -30.22 1.69 -15.54
CA LYS A 72 -31.30 2.48 -16.16
C LYS A 72 -30.81 3.27 -17.40
N SER A 73 -29.56 3.70 -17.42
CA SER A 73 -28.98 4.52 -18.49
C SER A 73 -28.88 3.74 -19.81
N LYS A 74 -29.54 4.23 -20.87
CA LYS A 74 -29.45 3.63 -22.22
C LYS A 74 -28.02 3.68 -22.76
N THR A 75 -27.31 4.79 -22.54
CA THR A 75 -25.92 4.96 -22.97
C THR A 75 -25.01 3.97 -22.27
N GLU A 76 -25.18 3.77 -20.96
CA GLU A 76 -24.37 2.78 -20.24
C GLU A 76 -24.69 1.35 -20.71
N ARG A 77 -25.95 1.02 -21.02
CA ARG A 77 -26.28 -0.29 -21.62
C ARG A 77 -25.52 -0.55 -22.92
N GLN A 78 -25.38 0.48 -23.77
CA GLN A 78 -24.59 0.38 -25.00
C GLN A 78 -23.10 0.16 -24.71
N VAL A 79 -22.57 0.85 -23.70
CA VAL A 79 -21.18 0.65 -23.24
C VAL A 79 -20.97 -0.77 -22.70
N ARG A 80 -21.85 -1.27 -21.83
CA ARG A 80 -21.79 -2.64 -21.30
C ARG A 80 -21.90 -3.68 -22.42
N ALA A 81 -22.76 -3.45 -23.43
CA ALA A 81 -22.83 -4.32 -24.61
C ALA A 81 -21.52 -4.33 -25.42
N ARG A 82 -20.83 -3.19 -25.55
CA ARG A 82 -19.48 -3.14 -26.14
C ARG A 82 -18.47 -3.93 -25.31
N VAL A 83 -18.52 -3.81 -23.98
CA VAL A 83 -17.66 -4.59 -23.07
C VAL A 83 -17.91 -6.09 -23.20
N ILE A 84 -19.16 -6.54 -23.35
CA ILE A 84 -19.48 -7.95 -23.65
C ILE A 84 -18.75 -8.44 -24.90
N ASN A 85 -18.75 -7.63 -25.98
CA ASN A 85 -18.05 -8.00 -27.21
C ASN A 85 -16.54 -8.17 -26.96
N ILE A 86 -15.93 -7.26 -26.19
CA ILE A 86 -14.51 -7.36 -25.81
C ILE A 86 -14.25 -8.62 -24.97
N MET A 87 -15.09 -8.90 -23.97
CA MET A 87 -15.00 -10.10 -23.14
C MET A 87 -15.09 -11.38 -24.00
N ASN A 88 -16.03 -11.43 -24.94
CA ASN A 88 -16.21 -12.57 -25.83
C ASN A 88 -15.00 -12.77 -26.77
N LEU A 89 -14.47 -11.68 -27.34
CA LEU A 89 -13.24 -11.72 -28.13
C LEU A 89 -12.03 -12.16 -27.31
N SER A 90 -12.02 -11.86 -26.01
CA SER A 90 -11.01 -12.29 -25.03
C SER A 90 -11.26 -13.70 -24.49
N GLY A 91 -12.20 -14.44 -25.08
CA GLY A 91 -12.47 -15.84 -24.78
C GLY A 91 -13.26 -16.06 -23.48
N ALA A 92 -14.20 -15.17 -23.16
CA ALA A 92 -15.11 -15.31 -22.02
C ALA A 92 -15.85 -16.65 -22.04
N LYS A 93 -15.83 -17.34 -20.90
CA LYS A 93 -16.57 -18.59 -20.66
C LYS A 93 -17.08 -18.61 -19.23
N LEU A 94 -18.22 -19.23 -18.99
CA LEU A 94 -18.67 -19.51 -17.64
C LEU A 94 -18.00 -20.79 -17.12
N VAL A 95 -17.30 -20.69 -16.00
CA VAL A 95 -16.66 -21.83 -15.33
C VAL A 95 -16.89 -21.69 -13.83
N ASN A 96 -17.56 -22.66 -13.20
CA ASN A 96 -17.82 -22.65 -11.75
C ASN A 96 -18.40 -21.31 -11.26
N ASN A 97 -19.44 -20.81 -11.93
CA ASN A 97 -20.08 -19.51 -11.67
C ASN A 97 -19.19 -18.26 -11.81
N HIS A 98 -17.99 -18.39 -12.38
CA HIS A 98 -17.13 -17.26 -12.72
C HIS A 98 -17.16 -17.00 -14.22
N ILE A 99 -17.26 -15.71 -14.58
CA ILE A 99 -17.02 -15.25 -15.94
C ILE A 99 -15.51 -15.24 -16.14
N LYS A 100 -14.99 -16.29 -16.78
CA LYS A 100 -13.56 -16.50 -16.96
C LYS A 100 -13.09 -15.99 -18.31
N ILE A 101 -12.17 -15.04 -18.30
CA ILE A 101 -11.44 -14.52 -19.46
C ILE A 101 -10.08 -15.21 -19.51
N ASN A 102 -9.72 -15.85 -20.63
CA ASN A 102 -8.48 -16.65 -20.73
C ASN A 102 -7.27 -15.85 -21.27
N ALA A 103 -7.40 -14.52 -21.36
CA ALA A 103 -6.41 -13.59 -21.84
C ALA A 103 -6.42 -12.32 -20.96
N ASP A 104 -5.64 -11.32 -21.36
CA ASP A 104 -5.80 -9.95 -20.86
C ASP A 104 -7.18 -9.41 -21.24
N LEU A 105 -7.74 -8.57 -20.36
CA LEU A 105 -8.98 -7.84 -20.61
C LEU A 105 -8.67 -6.34 -20.57
N ASP A 106 -8.48 -5.76 -21.76
CA ASP A 106 -8.26 -4.33 -21.92
C ASP A 106 -9.58 -3.58 -22.09
N LEU A 107 -9.90 -2.76 -21.09
CA LEU A 107 -11.07 -1.90 -21.00
C LEU A 107 -10.66 -0.46 -20.66
N GLN A 108 -9.46 -0.02 -21.08
CA GLN A 108 -9.02 1.35 -20.86
C GLN A 108 -9.90 2.38 -21.60
N ASP A 109 -9.96 3.59 -21.05
CA ASP A 109 -10.66 4.76 -21.61
C ASP A 109 -12.16 4.51 -21.91
N ILE A 110 -12.81 3.58 -21.21
CA ILE A 110 -14.24 3.33 -21.35
C ILE A 110 -15.02 4.31 -20.47
N ALA A 111 -15.33 5.48 -21.04
CA ALA A 111 -16.24 6.44 -20.42
C ALA A 111 -17.63 5.81 -20.16
N ARG A 112 -18.30 6.26 -19.08
CA ARG A 112 -19.65 5.84 -18.66
C ARG A 112 -19.83 4.40 -18.20
N LEU A 113 -18.76 3.59 -18.14
CA LEU A 113 -18.80 2.28 -17.51
C LEU A 113 -18.78 2.45 -15.99
N THR A 114 -19.86 2.09 -15.29
CA THR A 114 -19.92 2.30 -13.83
C THR A 114 -19.55 1.08 -12.99
N SER A 115 -19.62 -0.13 -13.57
CA SER A 115 -19.21 -1.38 -12.91
C SER A 115 -18.95 -2.49 -13.93
N LEU A 116 -18.21 -3.52 -13.53
CA LEU A 116 -18.07 -4.79 -14.25
C LEU A 116 -19.08 -5.83 -13.71
N PRO A 117 -19.29 -6.98 -14.39
CA PRO A 117 -20.11 -8.06 -13.84
C PRO A 117 -19.39 -8.77 -12.68
N ASP A 118 -20.15 -9.18 -11.67
CA ASP A 118 -19.65 -9.93 -10.50
C ASP A 118 -19.04 -11.30 -10.91
N ASN A 119 -18.17 -11.84 -10.05
CA ASN A 119 -17.45 -13.11 -10.25
C ASN A 119 -16.60 -13.13 -11.54
N LEU A 120 -15.99 -12.00 -11.89
CA LEU A 120 -15.07 -11.91 -13.02
C LEU A 120 -13.72 -12.53 -12.65
N HIS A 121 -13.25 -13.49 -13.46
CA HIS A 121 -11.90 -14.05 -13.37
C HIS A 121 -11.12 -13.75 -14.66
N VAL A 122 -10.12 -12.87 -14.60
CA VAL A 122 -9.22 -12.58 -15.71
C VAL A 122 -7.92 -13.36 -15.54
N LYS A 123 -7.56 -14.18 -16.55
CA LYS A 123 -6.34 -15.00 -16.52
C LYS A 123 -5.06 -14.21 -16.79
N GLY A 124 -5.16 -13.10 -17.49
CA GLY A 124 -4.09 -12.13 -17.68
C GLY A 124 -4.31 -10.88 -16.83
N ASN A 125 -3.95 -9.74 -17.40
CA ASN A 125 -4.12 -8.41 -16.82
C ASN A 125 -5.54 -7.89 -17.03
N LEU A 126 -6.07 -7.15 -16.06
CA LEU A 126 -7.31 -6.37 -16.19
C LEU A 126 -6.95 -4.88 -16.23
N ILE A 127 -7.13 -4.27 -17.39
CA ILE A 127 -6.76 -2.86 -17.63
C ILE A 127 -8.03 -2.01 -17.69
N LEU A 128 -8.20 -1.11 -16.74
CA LEU A 128 -9.34 -0.21 -16.57
C LEU A 128 -8.93 1.27 -16.51
N ARG A 129 -7.69 1.57 -16.92
CA ARG A 129 -7.11 2.92 -16.92
C ARG A 129 -8.09 3.96 -17.46
N ASN A 130 -8.19 5.10 -16.78
CA ASN A 130 -9.05 6.23 -17.15
C ASN A 130 -10.55 5.89 -17.34
N CYS A 131 -11.07 4.81 -16.73
CA CYS A 131 -12.51 4.62 -16.62
C CYS A 131 -13.07 5.55 -15.53
N GLU A 132 -13.18 6.85 -15.83
CA GLU A 132 -13.46 7.89 -14.84
C GLU A 132 -14.81 7.72 -14.12
N ASP A 133 -15.79 7.08 -14.76
CA ASP A 133 -17.13 6.82 -14.21
C ASP A 133 -17.24 5.48 -13.45
N LEU A 134 -16.19 4.67 -13.40
CA LEU A 134 -16.18 3.37 -12.71
C LEU A 134 -16.32 3.61 -11.20
N LYS A 135 -17.39 3.11 -10.58
CA LYS A 135 -17.71 3.38 -9.16
C LYS A 135 -17.27 2.27 -8.22
N SER A 136 -17.26 1.04 -8.71
CA SER A 136 -16.92 -0.14 -7.92
C SER A 136 -16.33 -1.23 -8.80
N LEU A 137 -15.35 -1.96 -8.26
CA LEU A 137 -14.96 -3.24 -8.79
C LEU A 137 -16.06 -4.30 -8.54
N PRO A 138 -16.10 -5.37 -9.34
CA PRO A 138 -17.05 -6.46 -9.12
C PRO A 138 -16.71 -7.25 -7.86
N LYS A 139 -17.72 -7.85 -7.23
CA LYS A 139 -17.48 -8.78 -6.11
C LYS A 139 -16.78 -10.04 -6.60
N ASN A 140 -15.94 -10.62 -5.75
CA ASN A 140 -15.16 -11.83 -6.07
C ASN A 140 -14.33 -11.67 -7.35
N LEU A 141 -13.71 -10.50 -7.53
CA LEU A 141 -12.81 -10.24 -8.64
C LEU A 141 -11.53 -11.05 -8.46
N ILE A 142 -11.17 -11.84 -9.47
CA ILE A 142 -9.90 -12.56 -9.53
C ILE A 142 -9.13 -12.11 -10.77
N VAL A 143 -7.89 -11.66 -10.60
CA VAL A 143 -6.98 -11.29 -11.68
C VAL A 143 -5.68 -12.07 -11.47
N ASP A 144 -5.34 -12.94 -12.42
CA ASP A 144 -4.12 -13.75 -12.36
C ASP A 144 -2.86 -12.97 -12.77
N GLY A 145 -3.01 -11.83 -13.44
CA GLY A 145 -1.97 -10.83 -13.69
C GLY A 145 -2.17 -9.57 -12.85
N ASP A 146 -1.99 -8.41 -13.49
CA ASP A 146 -2.07 -7.08 -12.88
C ASP A 146 -3.47 -6.46 -13.02
N LEU A 147 -3.87 -5.68 -12.01
CA LEU A 147 -5.09 -4.88 -12.02
C LEU A 147 -4.74 -3.41 -12.12
N ILE A 148 -5.00 -2.80 -13.28
CA ILE A 148 -4.63 -1.42 -13.59
C ILE A 148 -5.87 -0.54 -13.60
N LEU A 149 -6.02 0.30 -12.58
CA LEU A 149 -7.14 1.21 -12.29
C LEU A 149 -6.72 2.68 -12.31
N ASN A 150 -5.49 2.99 -12.71
CA ASN A 150 -4.96 4.34 -12.62
C ASN A 150 -5.87 5.34 -13.36
N GLY A 151 -6.26 6.41 -12.66
CA GLY A 151 -7.20 7.42 -13.18
C GLY A 151 -8.69 7.05 -13.11
N CYS A 152 -9.10 5.98 -12.43
CA CYS A 152 -10.51 5.68 -12.12
C CYS A 152 -11.07 6.62 -11.04
N LYS A 153 -11.24 7.90 -11.37
CA LYS A 153 -11.54 8.97 -10.41
C LYS A 153 -12.83 8.79 -9.60
N SER A 154 -13.83 8.07 -10.11
CA SER A 154 -15.09 7.80 -9.37
C SER A 154 -15.07 6.50 -8.55
N LEU A 155 -13.99 5.72 -8.60
CA LEU A 155 -13.90 4.45 -7.91
C LEU A 155 -13.94 4.72 -6.41
N LYS A 156 -14.92 4.16 -5.71
CA LYS A 156 -15.10 4.40 -4.27
C LYS A 156 -14.48 3.33 -3.40
N LYS A 157 -14.53 2.08 -3.86
CA LYS A 157 -14.19 0.93 -3.03
C LYS A 157 -13.48 -0.18 -3.79
N ILE A 158 -12.47 -0.77 -3.12
CA ILE A 158 -11.98 -2.11 -3.43
C ILE A 158 -12.76 -3.13 -2.57
N PRO A 159 -13.59 -4.01 -3.17
CA PRO A 159 -14.49 -4.88 -2.45
C PRO A 159 -13.79 -6.11 -1.86
N GLN A 160 -14.50 -6.80 -0.97
CA GLN A 160 -14.09 -8.09 -0.40
C GLN A 160 -13.84 -9.14 -1.49
N ASN A 161 -12.99 -10.11 -1.17
CA ASN A 161 -12.55 -11.19 -2.06
C ASN A 161 -11.95 -10.70 -3.38
N THR A 162 -11.34 -9.50 -3.40
CA THR A 162 -10.53 -9.07 -4.54
C THR A 162 -9.16 -9.74 -4.45
N ILE A 163 -8.83 -10.55 -5.45
CA ILE A 163 -7.57 -11.28 -5.54
C ILE A 163 -6.85 -10.84 -6.81
N VAL A 164 -5.66 -10.27 -6.65
CA VAL A 164 -4.75 -9.89 -7.74
C VAL A 164 -3.44 -10.62 -7.51
N LYS A 165 -2.99 -11.44 -8.47
CA LYS A 165 -1.73 -12.20 -8.30
C LYS A 165 -0.49 -11.39 -8.66
N GLY A 166 -0.64 -10.35 -9.48
CA GLY A 166 0.39 -9.38 -9.77
C GLY A 166 0.23 -8.10 -8.93
N ASP A 167 0.41 -6.96 -9.59
CA ASP A 167 0.30 -5.63 -8.97
C ASP A 167 -1.12 -5.09 -9.05
N LEU A 168 -1.51 -4.29 -8.06
CA LEU A 168 -2.74 -3.49 -8.11
C LEU A 168 -2.36 -2.01 -8.13
N ASP A 169 -2.61 -1.34 -9.25
CA ASP A 169 -2.39 0.09 -9.41
C ASP A 169 -3.72 0.84 -9.46
N ALA A 170 -4.10 1.50 -8.38
CA ALA A 170 -5.25 2.41 -8.32
C ALA A 170 -4.83 3.88 -8.17
N THR A 171 -3.62 4.22 -8.59
CA THR A 171 -3.06 5.59 -8.54
C THR A 171 -4.04 6.62 -9.10
N ASN A 172 -4.19 7.74 -8.40
CA ASN A 172 -5.11 8.82 -8.70
C ASN A 172 -6.60 8.41 -8.79
N SER A 173 -7.01 7.34 -8.11
CA SER A 173 -8.42 7.04 -7.83
C SER A 173 -8.91 7.95 -6.70
N ILE A 174 -9.07 9.25 -7.00
CA ILE A 174 -9.26 10.30 -5.99
C ILE A 174 -10.51 10.14 -5.11
N SER A 175 -11.50 9.35 -5.52
CA SER A 175 -12.72 9.07 -4.74
C SER A 175 -12.65 7.76 -3.95
N LEU A 176 -11.54 7.02 -4.01
CA LEU A 176 -11.38 5.75 -3.31
C LEU A 176 -11.32 6.06 -1.81
N ASP A 177 -12.33 5.62 -1.06
CA ASP A 177 -12.50 5.91 0.37
C ASP A 177 -12.54 4.64 1.23
N ASP A 178 -12.59 3.45 0.62
CA ASP A 178 -12.66 2.17 1.34
C ASP A 178 -11.89 1.05 0.62
N ILE A 179 -11.17 0.26 1.41
CA ILE A 179 -10.42 -0.91 0.96
C ILE A 179 -10.79 -2.07 1.89
N ALA A 180 -11.23 -3.19 1.33
CA ALA A 180 -11.52 -4.37 2.12
C ALA A 180 -10.23 -4.98 2.71
N SER A 181 -10.25 -5.33 4.00
CA SER A 181 -9.07 -5.86 4.72
C SER A 181 -8.61 -7.25 4.26
N ASP A 182 -9.46 -7.97 3.52
CA ASP A 182 -9.15 -9.27 2.91
C ASP A 182 -8.56 -9.16 1.50
N LEU A 183 -8.33 -7.93 0.98
CA LEU A 183 -7.64 -7.69 -0.29
C LEU A 183 -6.33 -8.48 -0.37
N SER A 184 -6.18 -9.28 -1.42
CA SER A 184 -4.95 -10.03 -1.69
C SER A 184 -4.27 -9.49 -2.95
N VAL A 185 -3.01 -9.06 -2.80
CA VAL A 185 -2.16 -8.59 -3.90
C VAL A 185 -0.85 -9.38 -3.84
N GLY A 186 -0.54 -10.09 -4.92
CA GLY A 186 0.59 -11.02 -4.97
C GLY A 186 1.95 -10.35 -5.06
N ARG A 187 1.98 -9.06 -5.40
CA ARG A 187 3.15 -8.18 -5.45
C ARG A 187 2.82 -6.81 -4.82
N ASP A 188 2.90 -5.71 -5.58
CA ASP A 188 2.87 -4.34 -5.06
C ASP A 188 1.47 -3.71 -5.17
N LEU A 189 1.18 -2.81 -4.22
CA LEU A 189 -0.08 -2.07 -4.14
C LEU A 189 0.19 -0.56 -4.26
N TYR A 190 -0.24 0.03 -5.37
CA TYR A 190 -0.09 1.46 -5.65
C TYR A 190 -1.42 2.18 -5.45
N LEU A 191 -1.46 3.06 -4.46
CA LEU A 191 -2.61 3.87 -4.06
C LEU A 191 -2.28 5.37 -4.04
N SER A 192 -1.17 5.76 -4.66
CA SER A 192 -0.72 7.16 -4.72
C SER A 192 -1.84 8.10 -5.17
N GLY A 193 -2.03 9.23 -4.48
CA GLY A 193 -3.03 10.23 -4.81
C GLY A 193 -4.49 9.80 -4.60
N CYS A 194 -4.76 8.72 -3.87
CA CYS A 194 -6.13 8.34 -3.45
C CYS A 194 -6.61 9.26 -2.32
N ARG A 195 -6.87 10.53 -2.66
CA ARG A 195 -7.11 11.62 -1.70
C ARG A 195 -8.36 11.48 -0.83
N ALA A 196 -9.29 10.58 -1.14
CA ALA A 196 -10.45 10.31 -0.29
C ALA A 196 -10.19 9.25 0.79
N LEU A 197 -9.07 8.52 0.74
CA LEU A 197 -8.72 7.54 1.78
C LEU A 197 -8.45 8.27 3.09
N GLY A 198 -9.33 8.04 4.08
CA GLY A 198 -9.15 8.52 5.46
C GLY A 198 -8.43 7.51 6.37
N HIS A 199 -8.55 6.22 6.05
CA HIS A 199 -7.99 5.12 6.80
C HIS A 199 -7.74 3.93 5.88
N VAL A 200 -6.63 3.22 6.08
CA VAL A 200 -6.33 1.96 5.38
C VAL A 200 -6.28 0.84 6.43
N PRO A 201 -7.09 -0.23 6.30
CA PRO A 201 -7.04 -1.33 7.26
C PRO A 201 -5.71 -2.09 7.18
N ALA A 202 -5.46 -3.01 8.11
CA ALA A 202 -4.36 -3.97 7.93
C ALA A 202 -4.59 -4.79 6.63
N LEU A 203 -3.53 -4.93 5.83
CA LEU A 203 -3.52 -5.61 4.53
C LEU A 203 -2.58 -6.83 4.56
N PRO A 204 -2.90 -7.89 5.34
CA PRO A 204 -1.96 -9.00 5.58
C PRO A 204 -1.61 -9.82 4.34
N ASN A 205 -2.40 -9.69 3.26
CA ASN A 205 -2.27 -10.47 2.04
C ASN A 205 -1.64 -9.68 0.87
N VAL A 206 -1.10 -8.48 1.12
CA VAL A 206 -0.23 -7.76 0.19
C VAL A 206 1.21 -8.22 0.42
N ARG A 207 1.90 -8.63 -0.65
CA ARG A 207 3.18 -9.34 -0.54
C ARG A 207 4.42 -8.50 -0.83
N GLY A 208 4.26 -7.35 -1.45
CA GLY A 208 5.35 -6.44 -1.81
C GLY A 208 5.23 -5.09 -1.15
N ASP A 209 5.51 -4.06 -1.94
CA ASP A 209 5.52 -2.66 -1.55
C ASP A 209 4.09 -2.10 -1.47
N ILE A 210 3.89 -1.09 -0.62
CA ILE A 210 2.65 -0.34 -0.49
C ILE A 210 2.98 1.14 -0.66
N ASP A 211 2.48 1.73 -1.74
CA ASP A 211 2.59 3.16 -2.03
C ASP A 211 1.26 3.85 -1.70
N LEU A 212 1.29 4.71 -0.69
CA LEU A 212 0.20 5.57 -0.23
C LEU A 212 0.54 7.06 -0.40
N THR A 213 1.56 7.40 -1.20
CA THR A 213 2.00 8.78 -1.40
C THR A 213 0.85 9.71 -1.75
N TYR A 214 0.87 10.92 -1.23
CA TYR A 214 -0.13 11.96 -1.50
C TYR A 214 -1.59 11.54 -1.23
N CYS A 215 -1.83 10.55 -0.37
CA CYS A 215 -3.15 10.28 0.20
C CYS A 215 -3.47 11.34 1.26
N THR A 216 -3.75 12.56 0.81
CA THR A 216 -3.77 13.75 1.67
C THR A 216 -4.80 13.75 2.80
N ASN A 217 -5.83 12.89 2.75
CA ASN A 217 -6.82 12.73 3.82
C ASN A 217 -6.52 11.55 4.75
N LEU A 218 -5.47 10.76 4.48
CA LEU A 218 -5.14 9.58 5.27
C LEU A 218 -4.73 10.02 6.67
N GLN A 219 -5.46 9.56 7.68
CA GLN A 219 -5.23 9.93 9.09
C GLN A 219 -4.52 8.84 9.87
N GLN A 220 -4.72 7.58 9.52
CA GLN A 220 -4.26 6.42 10.29
C GLN A 220 -4.23 5.14 9.44
N LEU A 221 -3.33 4.22 9.81
CA LEU A 221 -3.32 2.83 9.35
C LEU A 221 -3.95 1.92 10.41
N GLY A 222 -4.58 0.83 9.99
CA GLY A 222 -5.22 -0.13 10.88
C GLY A 222 -4.23 -0.89 11.77
N LEU A 223 -4.67 -1.28 12.97
CA LEU A 223 -3.85 -2.07 13.91
C LEU A 223 -3.35 -3.39 13.30
N GLY A 224 -2.11 -3.76 13.63
CA GLY A 224 -1.48 -4.97 13.09
C GLY A 224 -1.07 -4.85 11.62
N PHE A 225 -0.83 -3.63 11.14
CA PHE A 225 -0.37 -3.38 9.78
C PHE A 225 1.02 -3.99 9.55
N VAL A 226 1.15 -4.76 8.48
CA VAL A 226 2.41 -5.41 8.07
C VAL A 226 2.66 -5.13 6.59
N CYS A 227 3.69 -4.36 6.29
CA CYS A 227 4.22 -4.17 4.93
C CYS A 227 5.40 -5.13 4.71
N LYS A 228 5.31 -5.95 3.65
CA LYS A 228 6.32 -6.97 3.33
C LYS A 228 7.53 -6.42 2.57
N GLY A 229 7.37 -5.27 1.92
CA GLY A 229 8.45 -4.49 1.33
C GLY A 229 8.48 -3.08 1.91
N ASN A 230 8.57 -2.09 1.03
CA ASN A 230 8.60 -0.68 1.35
C ASN A 230 7.19 -0.14 1.63
N LEU A 231 7.08 0.75 2.62
CA LEU A 231 5.87 1.51 2.89
C LEU A 231 6.16 2.97 2.63
N ASP A 232 5.50 3.52 1.62
CA ASP A 232 5.65 4.91 1.24
C ASP A 232 4.38 5.69 1.59
N LEU A 233 4.53 6.69 2.44
CA LEU A 233 3.47 7.56 2.95
C LEU A 233 3.77 9.03 2.66
N ASP A 234 4.73 9.34 1.79
CA ASP A 234 5.17 10.71 1.54
C ASP A 234 3.99 11.62 1.13
N GLY A 235 3.96 12.84 1.66
CA GLY A 235 2.90 13.82 1.40
C GLY A 235 1.54 13.45 1.99
N CYS A 236 1.46 12.50 2.92
CA CYS A 236 0.26 12.25 3.72
C CYS A 236 0.13 13.29 4.86
N HIS A 237 -0.07 14.56 4.50
CA HIS A 237 -0.09 15.69 5.45
C HIS A 237 -1.13 15.58 6.58
N SER A 238 -2.18 14.76 6.43
CA SER A 238 -3.19 14.53 7.47
C SER A 238 -2.92 13.31 8.34
N LEU A 239 -1.81 12.59 8.13
CA LEU A 239 -1.46 11.40 8.91
C LEU A 239 -1.10 11.82 10.33
N ILE A 240 -1.90 11.40 11.30
CA ILE A 240 -1.77 11.85 12.70
C ILE A 240 -0.93 10.85 13.50
N GLU A 241 -1.09 9.55 13.22
CA GLU A 241 -0.38 8.49 13.92
C GLU A 241 -0.16 7.26 13.02
N LEU A 242 0.90 6.53 13.32
CA LEU A 242 1.13 5.16 12.86
C LEU A 242 0.77 4.18 13.99
N PRO A 243 0.23 3.00 13.70
CA PRO A 243 -0.16 2.04 14.72
C PRO A 243 1.07 1.46 15.45
N ASP A 244 0.96 1.31 16.77
CA ASP A 244 1.93 0.52 17.53
C ASP A 244 1.98 -0.93 17.02
N GLY A 245 3.18 -1.49 16.96
CA GLY A 245 3.44 -2.80 16.39
C GLY A 245 3.46 -2.82 14.86
N LEU A 246 3.54 -1.67 14.18
CA LEU A 246 3.76 -1.58 12.74
C LEU A 246 5.01 -2.40 12.35
N ILE A 247 4.89 -3.20 11.28
CA ILE A 247 6.01 -3.94 10.72
C ILE A 247 6.21 -3.48 9.27
N VAL A 248 7.39 -2.96 8.97
CA VAL A 248 7.83 -2.63 7.61
C VAL A 248 9.14 -3.37 7.34
N ASN A 249 9.11 -4.36 6.46
CA ASN A 249 10.27 -5.19 6.17
C ASN A 249 11.29 -4.50 5.23
N GLY A 250 10.87 -3.47 4.50
CA GLY A 250 11.72 -2.61 3.66
C GLY A 250 11.92 -1.23 4.29
N HIS A 251 11.94 -0.20 3.45
CA HIS A 251 12.07 1.20 3.81
C HIS A 251 10.72 1.79 4.24
N LEU A 252 10.76 2.80 5.13
CA LEU A 252 9.62 3.60 5.52
C LEU A 252 9.87 5.06 5.12
N TYR A 253 9.02 5.59 4.25
CA TYR A 253 9.07 6.97 3.78
C TYR A 253 7.87 7.72 4.35
N LEU A 254 8.14 8.85 5.01
CA LEU A 254 7.17 9.73 5.67
C LEU A 254 7.37 11.20 5.30
N GLU A 255 8.08 11.50 4.21
CA GLU A 255 8.40 12.87 3.82
C GLU A 255 7.15 13.76 3.82
N GLN A 256 7.23 14.95 4.41
CA GLN A 256 6.13 15.92 4.53
C GLN A 256 4.86 15.38 5.23
N CYS A 257 4.94 14.35 6.07
CA CYS A 257 3.86 13.98 7.00
C CYS A 257 3.79 14.98 8.16
N THR A 258 3.34 16.21 7.89
CA THR A 258 3.44 17.35 8.83
C THR A 258 2.51 17.26 10.04
N ALA A 259 1.42 16.49 9.98
CA ALA A 259 0.54 16.25 11.13
C ALA A 259 1.02 15.11 12.05
N LEU A 260 2.01 14.31 11.62
CA LEU A 260 2.51 13.18 12.39
C LEU A 260 3.37 13.69 13.53
N ALA A 261 2.85 13.61 14.76
CA ALA A 261 3.50 14.20 15.93
C ALA A 261 4.54 13.26 16.57
N PHE A 262 4.40 11.96 16.37
CA PHE A 262 5.29 10.96 16.96
C PHE A 262 5.35 9.71 16.09
N LEU A 263 6.50 9.03 16.14
CA LEU A 263 6.64 7.65 15.67
C LEU A 263 6.10 6.69 16.76
N PRO A 264 5.63 5.49 16.39
CA PRO A 264 5.11 4.52 17.34
C PRO A 264 6.20 4.06 18.30
N GLN A 265 5.83 3.69 19.53
CA GLN A 265 6.79 3.28 20.56
C GLN A 265 7.35 1.88 20.27
N GLN A 266 6.60 1.06 19.52
CA GLN A 266 7.02 -0.27 19.10
C GLN A 266 6.83 -0.41 17.59
N MET A 267 7.92 -0.68 16.86
CA MET A 267 7.90 -0.91 15.43
C MET A 267 9.03 -1.86 15.02
N THR A 268 8.82 -2.63 13.96
CA THR A 268 9.89 -3.33 13.25
C THR A 268 10.15 -2.63 11.93
N LEU A 269 11.40 -2.20 11.70
CA LEU A 269 11.85 -1.61 10.44
C LEU A 269 13.05 -2.38 9.89
N GLY A 270 12.90 -2.92 8.67
CA GLY A 270 13.95 -3.66 7.98
C GLY A 270 14.94 -2.78 7.23
N GLY A 271 14.49 -1.63 6.71
CA GLY A 271 15.26 -0.73 5.86
C GLY A 271 15.57 0.63 6.48
N TYR A 272 15.42 1.67 5.66
CA TYR A 272 15.68 3.07 5.99
C TYR A 272 14.44 3.72 6.58
N LEU A 273 14.66 4.80 7.33
CA LEU A 273 13.60 5.69 7.81
C LEU A 273 13.82 7.07 7.20
N ASP A 274 12.82 7.61 6.51
CA ASP A 274 12.81 8.99 6.05
C ASP A 274 11.68 9.75 6.73
N ILE A 275 12.02 10.77 7.54
CA ILE A 275 11.06 11.69 8.16
C ILE A 275 11.30 13.14 7.71
N THR A 276 11.80 13.32 6.49
CA THR A 276 12.10 14.64 5.93
C THR A 276 10.88 15.54 5.99
N GLY A 277 11.02 16.75 6.54
CA GLY A 277 9.89 17.69 6.62
C GLY A 277 8.76 17.27 7.57
N CYS A 278 8.92 16.22 8.39
CA CYS A 278 8.00 15.90 9.48
C CYS A 278 8.19 16.89 10.64
N THR A 279 7.67 18.10 10.47
CA THR A 279 7.90 19.23 11.39
C THR A 279 7.24 19.07 12.76
N SER A 280 6.28 18.16 12.92
CA SER A 280 5.63 17.88 14.20
C SER A 280 6.35 16.80 15.03
N ILE A 281 7.30 16.06 14.43
CA ILE A 281 8.11 15.06 15.16
C ILE A 281 9.23 15.80 15.88
N THR A 282 9.12 15.89 17.21
CA THR A 282 10.09 16.60 18.06
C THR A 282 10.93 15.68 18.94
N GLU A 283 10.63 14.37 18.92
CA GLU A 283 11.38 13.34 19.63
C GLU A 283 11.45 12.04 18.79
N LEU A 284 12.45 11.20 19.06
CA LEU A 284 12.61 9.88 18.45
C LEU A 284 12.40 8.77 19.50
N PRO A 285 11.67 7.70 19.19
CA PRO A 285 11.54 6.55 20.09
C PRO A 285 12.84 5.75 20.16
N ALA A 286 13.02 5.02 21.27
CA ALA A 286 14.25 4.29 21.56
C ALA A 286 14.67 3.30 20.45
N TRP A 287 13.69 2.71 19.74
CA TRP A 287 13.97 1.74 18.69
C TRP A 287 14.77 2.34 17.53
N VAL A 288 14.65 3.65 17.24
CA VAL A 288 15.40 4.33 16.17
C VAL A 288 16.91 4.31 16.48
N LEU A 289 17.27 4.53 17.74
CA LEU A 289 18.66 4.50 18.21
C LEU A 289 19.23 3.08 18.30
N GLN A 290 18.34 2.09 18.42
CA GLN A 290 18.69 0.68 18.52
C GLN A 290 18.72 0.00 17.15
N LEU A 291 18.48 0.74 16.06
CA LEU A 291 18.62 0.25 14.71
C LEU A 291 20.09 -0.12 14.46
N GLY A 292 20.31 -1.36 14.05
CA GLY A 292 21.62 -1.80 13.55
C GLY A 292 21.75 -1.63 12.03
N PRO A 293 22.87 -2.10 11.45
CA PRO A 293 23.05 -2.14 10.01
C PRO A 293 21.97 -3.00 9.34
N MET A 294 21.71 -2.68 8.08
CA MET A 294 20.89 -3.52 7.23
C MET A 294 21.64 -4.80 6.87
N ARG A 295 20.92 -5.93 6.89
CA ARG A 295 21.43 -7.19 6.36
C ARG A 295 21.25 -7.18 4.85
N SER A 296 22.30 -7.51 4.11
CA SER A 296 22.18 -7.71 2.68
C SER A 296 21.14 -8.81 2.39
N SER A 297 20.28 -8.57 1.41
CA SER A 297 19.27 -9.53 0.96
C SER A 297 19.88 -10.63 0.09
N ASP A 298 21.08 -10.42 -0.43
CA ASP A 298 21.87 -11.44 -1.10
C ASP A 298 22.69 -12.24 -0.07
N ASN A 299 22.91 -13.53 -0.35
CA ASN A 299 23.78 -14.38 0.46
C ASN A 299 25.28 -13.99 0.34
N SER A 300 25.58 -12.72 0.01
CA SER A 300 26.93 -12.17 -0.02
C SER A 300 27.42 -12.02 1.41
N ARG A 301 28.16 -13.04 1.83
CA ARG A 301 28.94 -13.15 3.07
C ARG A 301 29.32 -11.78 3.67
N GLY A 302 28.53 -11.33 4.65
CA GLY A 302 28.97 -10.39 5.67
C GLY A 302 29.12 -8.92 5.27
N VAL A 303 28.54 -8.47 4.16
CA VAL A 303 28.46 -7.02 3.89
C VAL A 303 27.23 -6.47 4.61
N SER A 304 27.47 -5.86 5.77
CA SER A 304 26.49 -5.00 6.43
C SER A 304 26.34 -3.71 5.63
N LEU A 305 25.12 -3.39 5.21
CA LEU A 305 24.83 -2.10 4.59
C LEU A 305 24.55 -1.08 5.69
N GLU A 306 25.04 0.14 5.52
CA GLU A 306 24.65 1.26 6.37
C GLU A 306 23.14 1.48 6.27
N ARG A 307 22.51 1.75 7.41
CA ARG A 307 21.11 2.09 7.52
C ARG A 307 21.00 3.60 7.66
N ASN A 308 20.33 4.23 6.72
CA ASN A 308 20.07 5.67 6.77
C ASN A 308 18.79 5.97 7.57
N VAL A 309 18.88 7.00 8.41
CA VAL A 309 17.76 7.67 9.05
C VAL A 309 17.83 9.14 8.64
N VAL A 310 16.92 9.57 7.76
CA VAL A 310 16.88 10.93 7.22
C VAL A 310 15.97 11.80 8.09
N LEU A 311 16.55 12.86 8.64
CA LEU A 311 15.97 13.77 9.62
C LEU A 311 15.81 15.20 9.09
N THR A 312 16.16 15.43 7.82
CA THR A 312 16.22 16.76 7.21
C THR A 312 14.92 17.53 7.38
N ALA A 313 15.01 18.76 7.89
CA ALA A 313 13.84 19.63 8.13
C ALA A 313 12.73 18.99 9.00
N SER A 314 13.05 18.01 9.86
CA SER A 314 12.15 17.52 10.89
C SER A 314 11.96 18.53 12.03
N GLY A 315 11.01 18.27 12.93
CA GLY A 315 10.79 19.08 14.13
C GLY A 315 11.77 18.84 15.27
N LEU A 316 12.81 18.02 15.07
CA LEU A 316 13.76 17.65 16.12
C LEU A 316 14.57 18.88 16.58
N PRO A 317 14.77 19.06 17.90
CA PRO A 317 15.64 20.11 18.41
C PRO A 317 17.06 19.98 17.85
N GLU A 318 17.69 21.10 17.51
CA GLU A 318 19.08 21.16 16.99
C GLU A 318 20.06 20.42 17.91
N SER A 319 19.95 20.62 19.22
CA SER A 319 20.77 19.88 20.21
C SER A 319 20.61 18.36 20.17
N LEU A 320 19.44 17.84 19.82
CA LEU A 320 19.23 16.40 19.64
C LEU A 320 19.83 15.94 18.31
N ILE A 321 19.65 16.73 17.24
CA ILE A 321 20.28 16.47 15.95
C ILE A 321 21.81 16.37 16.08
N GLU A 322 22.45 17.31 16.76
CA GLU A 322 23.89 17.28 17.03
C GLU A 322 24.30 16.00 17.78
N GLN A 323 23.56 15.63 18.83
CA GLN A 323 23.80 14.40 19.58
C GLN A 323 23.68 13.14 18.71
N LEU A 324 22.71 13.11 17.78
CA LEU A 324 22.49 11.98 16.87
C LEU A 324 23.59 11.87 15.82
N VAL A 325 24.04 13.00 15.26
CA VAL A 325 25.13 13.02 14.28
C VAL A 325 26.46 12.61 14.92
N ASP A 326 26.70 13.04 16.16
CA ASP A 326 27.89 12.62 16.93
C ASP A 326 27.76 11.18 17.47
N HIS A 327 26.54 10.62 17.49
CA HIS A 327 26.29 9.27 17.99
C HIS A 327 26.91 8.22 17.05
N HIS A 328 27.99 7.60 17.53
CA HIS A 328 28.62 6.50 16.82
C HIS A 328 27.84 5.19 17.03
N ALA A 329 26.87 4.92 16.14
CA ALA A 329 26.22 3.62 16.01
C ALA A 329 26.71 2.93 14.74
N PRO A 330 27.53 1.85 14.84
CA PRO A 330 28.08 1.18 13.67
C PRO A 330 26.99 0.72 12.69
N GLY A 331 27.05 1.22 11.45
CA GLY A 331 26.09 0.88 10.41
C GLY A 331 24.74 1.58 10.50
N LEU A 332 24.60 2.60 11.36
CA LEU A 332 23.47 3.52 11.40
C LEU A 332 23.97 4.93 11.10
N ASN A 333 23.37 5.60 10.13
CA ASN A 333 23.76 6.92 9.68
C ASN A 333 22.57 7.89 9.76
N PHE A 334 22.75 8.99 10.49
CA PHE A 334 21.75 10.05 10.60
C PHE A 334 22.06 11.16 9.58
N ILE A 335 21.12 11.42 8.67
CA ILE A 335 21.26 12.40 7.59
C ILE A 335 20.39 13.61 7.93
N VAL A 336 21.00 14.79 8.06
CA VAL A 336 20.30 16.01 8.51
C VAL A 336 20.25 17.10 7.45
N ASP A 337 21.10 17.01 6.42
CA ASP A 337 21.09 17.89 5.24
C ASP A 337 20.97 17.05 3.97
N LEU A 338 19.95 17.32 3.15
CA LEU A 338 19.85 16.73 1.81
C LEU A 338 20.91 17.28 0.84
N ASP A 339 21.68 18.28 1.24
CA ASP A 339 22.88 18.72 0.53
C ASP A 339 24.01 17.67 0.51
N ALA A 340 23.95 16.63 1.37
CA ALA A 340 24.90 15.50 1.33
C ALA A 340 24.70 14.56 0.12
N SER A 341 23.58 14.68 -0.61
CA SER A 341 23.40 14.02 -1.92
C SER A 341 23.90 14.88 -3.10
N GLN A 342 24.36 16.12 -2.86
CA GLN A 342 25.03 16.99 -3.83
C GLN A 342 26.56 16.93 -3.80
N GLU A 343 27.20 16.06 -3.01
CA GLU A 343 28.66 15.82 -3.18
C GLU A 343 29.02 15.18 -4.54
N LEU A 344 28.02 14.74 -5.32
CA LEU A 344 28.18 14.38 -6.74
C LEU A 344 28.18 15.58 -7.71
N PHE A 345 28.04 16.84 -7.23
CA PHE A 345 28.10 18.07 -8.04
C PHE A 345 29.01 19.16 -7.45
N GLN A 346 30.18 18.77 -6.92
CA GLN A 346 31.29 19.65 -6.53
C GLN A 346 31.91 20.40 -7.73
N ASN A 347 31.18 21.31 -8.38
CA ASN A 347 31.72 22.23 -9.40
C ASN A 347 30.85 23.50 -9.53
N LYS A 348 30.60 24.23 -8.44
CA LYS A 348 30.02 25.60 -8.53
C LYS A 348 31.14 26.64 -8.61
N ILE A 349 31.04 27.55 -9.57
CA ILE A 349 31.99 28.65 -9.79
C ILE A 349 31.49 29.86 -9.00
N GLN A 350 32.21 30.28 -7.96
CA GLN A 350 31.89 31.52 -7.25
C GLN A 350 32.46 32.71 -8.03
N THR A 351 31.61 33.68 -8.37
CA THR A 351 32.01 34.94 -9.00
C THR A 351 31.99 36.08 -8.00
N ARG A 352 32.93 37.01 -8.13
CA ARG A 352 32.88 38.28 -7.38
C ARG A 352 32.03 39.28 -8.15
N VAL A 353 31.23 40.07 -7.42
CA VAL A 353 30.35 41.11 -7.99
C VAL A 353 31.19 42.10 -8.79
N GLY A 354 30.88 42.26 -10.08
CA GLY A 354 31.61 43.10 -11.05
C GLY A 354 32.77 42.42 -11.78
N HIS A 355 33.06 41.15 -11.49
CA HIS A 355 34.12 40.33 -12.13
C HIS A 355 33.60 39.03 -12.73
N GLU A 356 32.28 38.90 -12.89
CA GLU A 356 31.58 37.68 -13.30
C GLU A 356 32.13 37.11 -14.60
N ALA A 357 32.37 37.97 -15.60
CA ALA A 357 32.87 37.56 -16.90
C ALA A 357 34.29 36.95 -16.84
N GLU A 358 35.15 37.46 -15.96
CA GLU A 358 36.54 37.04 -15.84
C GLU A 358 36.68 35.74 -15.02
N ASP A 359 35.90 35.63 -13.94
CA ASP A 359 35.81 34.45 -13.09
C ASP A 359 35.17 33.27 -13.87
N LEU A 360 34.15 33.52 -14.70
CA LEU A 360 33.54 32.52 -15.59
C LEU A 360 34.49 32.07 -16.72
N LEU A 361 35.22 32.98 -17.35
CA LEU A 361 36.20 32.65 -18.41
C LEU A 361 37.34 31.77 -17.89
N LYS A 362 37.76 31.98 -16.65
CA LYS A 362 38.80 31.16 -16.00
C LYS A 362 38.30 29.75 -15.72
N ALA A 363 37.06 29.61 -15.26
CA ALA A 363 36.46 28.32 -14.97
C ALA A 363 36.09 27.51 -16.22
N LEU A 364 35.52 28.15 -17.26
CA LEU A 364 35.20 27.49 -18.53
C LEU A 364 36.43 26.94 -19.27
N ARG A 365 37.62 27.51 -19.04
CA ARG A 365 38.90 27.00 -19.56
C ARG A 365 39.41 25.75 -18.82
N THR A 366 38.88 25.45 -17.64
CA THR A 366 39.33 24.33 -16.80
C THR A 366 38.28 23.21 -16.69
N VAL A 367 36.98 23.54 -16.69
CA VAL A 367 35.86 22.58 -16.67
C VAL A 367 34.70 23.11 -17.56
N PRO A 368 34.53 22.66 -18.81
CA PRO A 368 33.69 23.34 -19.80
C PRO A 368 32.16 23.16 -19.65
N TYR A 369 31.67 22.43 -18.63
CA TYR A 369 30.24 22.07 -18.50
C TYR A 369 29.61 22.35 -17.12
N ALA A 370 30.17 23.24 -16.32
CA ALA A 370 29.54 23.64 -15.06
C ALA A 370 28.39 24.67 -15.29
N PRO A 371 27.18 24.47 -14.74
CA PRO A 371 26.12 25.47 -14.79
C PRO A 371 26.42 26.68 -13.89
N VAL A 372 26.04 27.87 -14.35
CA VAL A 372 26.25 29.16 -13.64
C VAL A 372 25.04 29.46 -12.76
N VAL A 373 25.27 29.79 -11.49
CA VAL A 373 24.24 30.31 -10.56
C VAL A 373 24.57 31.75 -10.23
#